data_AF-A0A1S1LYY7-F1
#
_entry.id   AF-A0A1S1LYY7-F1
#
_cell.length_a   1.000
_cell.length_b   1.000
_cell.length_c   1.000
_cell.angle_alpha   90.00
_cell.angle_beta   90.00
_cell.angle_gamma   90.00
#
_symmetry.space_group_name_H-M   'P 1'
#
loop_
_entity.id
_entity.type
_entity.pdbx_description
1 polymer ?
#
loop_
_entity_poly.entity_id
_entity_poly.type
_entity_poly.pdbx_seq_one_letter_code
_entity_poly.pdbx_strand_id
1 'polypeptide(L)'
;MTRGTFGVALAAVVLVTAPACGSEKPTESPLTGLLALEPGKIEGNKLSGTWFKMVQPGGNPQEGPFMPNANSPVPQGAATLLSPGADGGLVLGDYQGEPDPAFDEATGYSLAARVTQPTKFFNIEFGISTNKIDPQTQRELPAPSATVAGDQISADVSAWAASWNRQEFNQGAPKPKPKEQAQIPGEARAKQVWEFVAGRWVGRDSVDGESPKATGTYDKDTKKFTLDWTSLIVGGPFNSFTGVWHLEGVVKDR
;
A
#
# COMPACT_ATOMS: atom_id res chain seq x y z
N MET A 1 -27.55 28.85 76.93
CA MET A 1 -26.68 29.91 76.37
C MET A 1 -25.28 29.57 76.85
N THR A 2 -24.29 29.15 76.07
CA THR A 2 -23.80 29.68 74.79
C THR A 2 -23.03 28.55 74.08
N ARG A 3 -23.27 28.33 72.78
CA ARG A 3 -22.60 27.31 71.94
C ARG A 3 -21.23 27.84 71.48
N GLY A 4 -20.19 27.03 71.64
CA GLY A 4 -18.85 27.28 71.10
C GLY A 4 -18.76 26.91 69.62
N THR A 5 -18.25 27.82 68.80
CA THR A 5 -17.99 27.65 67.36
C THR A 5 -16.59 27.07 67.14
N PHE A 6 -16.52 25.92 66.46
CA PHE A 6 -15.29 25.37 65.88
C PHE A 6 -14.97 26.10 64.56
N GLY A 7 -13.76 26.64 64.45
CA GLY A 7 -13.23 27.19 63.20
C GLY A 7 -12.51 26.10 62.40
N VAL A 8 -12.93 25.87 61.15
CA VAL A 8 -12.26 24.99 60.19
C VAL A 8 -11.31 25.85 59.36
N ALA A 9 -10.01 25.54 59.40
CA ALA A 9 -9.00 26.16 58.54
C ALA A 9 -9.02 25.49 57.14
N LEU A 10 -9.32 26.27 56.10
CA LEU A 10 -9.12 25.84 54.71
C LEU A 10 -7.63 25.93 54.35
N ALA A 11 -7.00 24.80 54.07
CA ALA A 11 -5.71 24.75 53.41
C ALA A 11 -5.90 24.91 51.89
N ALA A 12 -5.37 26.01 51.33
CA ALA A 12 -5.37 26.24 49.89
C ALA A 12 -4.29 25.37 49.22
N VAL A 13 -4.71 24.38 48.43
CA VAL A 13 -3.82 23.60 47.56
C VAL A 13 -3.58 24.40 46.30
N VAL A 14 -2.35 24.88 46.11
CA VAL A 14 -1.91 25.49 44.84
C VAL A 14 -1.57 24.36 43.88
N LEU A 15 -2.47 24.11 42.91
CA LEU A 15 -2.18 23.25 41.76
C LEU A 15 -1.21 23.99 40.82
N VAL A 16 0.04 23.54 40.77
CA VAL A 16 0.99 23.93 39.74
C VAL A 16 0.65 23.15 38.47
N THR A 17 0.02 23.81 37.50
CA THR A 17 -0.18 23.25 36.16
C THR A 17 1.12 23.34 35.38
N ALA A 18 1.82 22.22 35.23
CA ALA A 18 2.89 22.11 34.25
C ALA A 18 2.29 22.22 32.83
N PRO A 19 2.89 22.97 31.89
CA PRO A 19 2.45 22.98 30.51
C PRO A 19 2.65 21.59 29.92
N ALA A 20 1.54 20.92 29.62
CA ALA A 20 1.56 19.75 28.77
C ALA A 20 2.10 20.20 27.41
N CYS A 21 3.33 19.80 27.07
CA CYS A 21 3.82 19.84 25.70
C CYS A 21 2.91 18.91 24.88
N GLY A 22 1.81 19.45 24.38
CA GLY A 22 1.02 18.79 23.35
C GLY A 22 1.85 18.85 22.07
N SER A 23 2.43 17.71 21.69
CA SER A 23 2.98 17.56 20.33
C SER A 23 1.82 17.75 19.36
N GLU A 24 1.73 18.92 18.73
CA GLU A 24 0.78 19.15 17.64
C GLU A 24 1.03 18.09 16.57
N LYS A 25 -0.01 17.30 16.25
CA LYS A 25 0.07 16.36 15.14
C LYS A 25 0.28 17.18 13.85
N PRO A 26 1.21 16.78 12.96
CA PRO A 26 1.41 17.49 11.71
C PRO A 26 0.10 17.60 10.93
N THR A 27 -0.20 18.79 10.40
CA THR A 27 -1.37 19.01 9.56
C THR A 27 -1.24 18.20 8.27
N GLU A 28 -2.27 17.42 7.97
CA GLU A 28 -2.34 16.61 6.76
C GLU A 28 -2.73 17.47 5.56
N SER A 29 -1.96 17.38 4.46
CA SER A 29 -2.18 18.14 3.22
C SER A 29 -2.31 17.19 2.03
N PRO A 30 -3.32 17.33 1.16
CA PRO A 30 -3.44 16.49 -0.02
C PRO A 30 -2.33 16.75 -1.03
N LEU A 31 -1.82 15.68 -1.64
CA LEU A 31 -0.98 15.74 -2.83
C LEU A 31 -1.84 15.62 -4.09
N THR A 32 -1.38 16.28 -5.15
CA THR A 32 -2.00 16.21 -6.49
C THR A 32 -0.89 15.99 -7.52
N GLY A 33 -1.28 15.65 -8.75
CA GLY A 33 -0.32 15.45 -9.85
C GLY A 33 0.13 14.00 -9.97
N LEU A 34 1.42 13.79 -10.19
CA LEU A 34 2.02 12.50 -10.54
C LEU A 34 3.02 12.07 -9.46
N LEU A 35 2.84 10.87 -8.92
CA LEU A 35 3.91 10.13 -8.26
C LEU A 35 4.80 9.51 -9.33
N ALA A 36 5.78 10.29 -9.81
CA ALA A 36 6.69 9.86 -10.86
C ALA A 36 7.66 8.83 -10.30
N LEU A 37 7.68 7.64 -10.88
CA LEU A 37 8.43 6.50 -10.36
C LEU A 37 9.90 6.58 -10.79
N GLU A 38 10.79 6.20 -9.90
CA GLU A 38 12.17 5.84 -10.23
C GLU A 38 12.22 4.34 -10.56
N PRO A 39 12.99 3.93 -11.60
CA PRO A 39 13.12 2.53 -11.96
C PRO A 39 13.79 1.74 -10.84
N GLY A 40 13.26 0.56 -10.57
CA GLY A 40 13.85 -0.39 -9.64
C GLY A 40 15.26 -0.76 -10.06
N LYS A 41 16.18 -0.75 -9.10
CA LYS A 41 17.57 -1.15 -9.28
C LYS A 41 18.09 -1.92 -8.08
N ILE A 42 19.14 -2.70 -8.33
CA ILE A 42 19.91 -3.36 -7.28
C ILE A 42 21.39 -3.02 -7.42
N GLU A 43 21.97 -2.52 -6.34
CA GLU A 43 23.40 -2.22 -6.22
C GLU A 43 23.97 -3.08 -5.09
N GLY A 44 24.73 -4.11 -5.45
CA GLY A 44 25.10 -5.17 -4.51
C GLY A 44 23.86 -5.89 -3.96
N ASN A 45 23.56 -5.69 -2.68
CA ASN A 45 22.35 -6.23 -2.02
C ASN A 45 21.30 -5.15 -1.69
N LYS A 46 21.52 -3.90 -2.12
CA LYS A 46 20.63 -2.78 -1.81
C LYS A 46 19.62 -2.60 -2.95
N LEU A 47 18.34 -2.80 -2.65
CA LEU A 47 17.23 -2.40 -3.50
C LEU A 47 16.96 -0.90 -3.34
N SER A 48 16.62 -0.24 -4.44
CA SER A 48 16.11 1.14 -4.50
C SER A 48 15.29 1.33 -5.77
N GLY A 49 14.57 2.42 -5.88
CA GLY A 49 13.57 2.62 -6.93
C GLY A 49 12.36 1.71 -6.72
N THR A 50 11.51 1.60 -7.73
CA THR A 50 10.23 0.88 -7.61
C THR A 50 10.39 -0.64 -7.78
N TRP A 51 9.84 -1.44 -6.86
CA TRP A 51 9.90 -2.90 -6.93
C TRP A 51 8.70 -3.60 -6.29
N PHE A 52 8.55 -4.88 -6.62
CA PHE A 52 7.56 -5.79 -6.07
C PHE A 52 8.23 -7.05 -5.52
N LYS A 53 7.79 -7.54 -4.36
CA LYS A 53 8.10 -8.90 -3.87
C LYS A 53 6.82 -9.66 -3.64
N MET A 54 6.88 -10.98 -3.80
CA MET A 54 5.76 -11.84 -3.46
C MET A 54 6.17 -12.80 -2.35
N VAL A 55 5.51 -12.72 -1.21
CA VAL A 55 5.77 -13.54 -0.03
C VAL A 55 5.00 -14.84 -0.15
N GLN A 56 5.66 -15.96 0.10
CA GLN A 56 5.02 -17.27 0.11
C GLN A 56 4.03 -17.41 1.28
N PRO A 57 3.00 -18.26 1.18
CA PRO A 57 2.04 -18.47 2.26
C PRO A 57 2.73 -18.87 3.58
N GLY A 58 2.39 -18.17 4.66
CA GLY A 58 3.03 -18.36 5.98
C GLY A 58 4.37 -17.65 6.15
N GLY A 59 4.87 -17.01 5.09
CA GLY A 59 6.07 -16.18 5.13
C GLY A 59 5.83 -14.79 5.69
N ASN A 60 6.92 -14.04 5.72
CA ASN A 60 7.04 -12.73 6.31
C ASN A 60 7.25 -11.64 5.24
N PRO A 61 6.52 -10.52 5.25
CA PRO A 61 6.75 -9.45 4.29
C PRO A 61 8.15 -8.82 4.30
N GLN A 62 8.83 -8.81 5.44
CA GLN A 62 10.18 -8.26 5.57
C GLN A 62 11.27 -9.31 5.30
N GLU A 63 11.03 -10.56 5.71
CA GLU A 63 12.07 -11.61 5.76
C GLU A 63 11.86 -12.74 4.74
N GLY A 64 10.66 -12.87 4.16
CA GLY A 64 10.29 -13.96 3.27
C GLY A 64 9.84 -15.23 4.01
N PRO A 65 9.92 -16.42 3.38
CA PRO A 65 10.51 -16.66 2.06
C PRO A 65 9.74 -15.95 0.95
N PHE A 66 10.49 -15.34 0.03
CA PHE A 66 9.94 -14.70 -1.15
C PHE A 66 9.87 -15.70 -2.30
N MET A 67 8.83 -15.60 -3.12
CA MET A 67 8.71 -16.36 -4.35
C MET A 67 9.79 -15.88 -5.33
N PRO A 68 10.70 -16.76 -5.78
CA PRO A 68 11.75 -16.38 -6.72
C PRO A 68 11.17 -16.04 -8.09
N ASN A 69 11.46 -14.85 -8.58
CA ASN A 69 11.27 -14.49 -9.99
C ASN A 69 12.55 -14.81 -10.78
N ALA A 70 12.54 -15.88 -11.57
CA ALA A 70 13.67 -16.27 -12.41
C ALA A 70 14.05 -15.24 -13.49
N ASN A 71 13.16 -14.30 -13.81
CA ASN A 71 13.43 -13.22 -14.75
C ASN A 71 14.09 -12.00 -14.08
N SER A 72 14.20 -11.98 -12.76
CA SER A 72 14.74 -10.85 -12.03
C SER A 72 16.27 -10.92 -11.90
N PRO A 73 16.98 -9.79 -12.06
CA PRO A 73 18.42 -9.71 -11.79
C PRO A 73 18.74 -9.68 -10.27
N VAL A 74 17.74 -9.54 -9.41
CA VAL A 74 17.91 -9.51 -7.96
C VAL A 74 18.37 -10.89 -7.47
N PRO A 75 19.36 -10.99 -6.56
CA PRO A 75 19.83 -12.27 -6.04
C PRO A 75 18.68 -13.17 -5.59
N GLN A 76 18.74 -14.45 -6.02
CA GLN A 76 17.70 -15.46 -5.77
C GLN A 76 16.31 -15.11 -6.33
N GLY A 77 16.21 -14.10 -7.20
CA GLY A 77 14.93 -13.62 -7.72
C GLY A 77 14.02 -13.03 -6.64
N ALA A 78 14.56 -12.57 -5.51
CA ALA A 78 13.78 -12.23 -4.32
C ALA A 78 12.88 -11.00 -4.47
N ALA A 79 13.07 -10.19 -5.52
CA ALA A 79 12.23 -9.05 -5.87
C ALA A 79 12.16 -8.91 -7.40
N THR A 80 11.12 -8.26 -7.89
CA THR A 80 10.94 -7.88 -9.29
C THR A 80 11.08 -6.37 -9.40
N LEU A 81 12.05 -5.91 -10.17
CA LEU A 81 12.31 -4.48 -10.40
C LEU A 81 11.31 -3.96 -11.44
N LEU A 82 10.69 -2.81 -11.17
CA LEU A 82 9.69 -2.21 -12.06
C LEU A 82 10.22 -0.91 -12.65
N SER A 83 9.90 -0.67 -13.91
CA SER A 83 10.24 0.59 -14.59
C SER A 83 9.00 1.46 -14.78
N PRO A 84 9.14 2.80 -14.79
CA PRO A 84 8.03 3.71 -15.04
C PRO A 84 7.37 3.43 -16.39
N GLY A 85 6.04 3.43 -16.43
CA GLY A 85 5.25 3.24 -17.63
C GLY A 85 5.20 4.46 -18.53
N ALA A 86 4.30 4.44 -19.51
CA ALA A 86 4.12 5.52 -20.49
C ALA A 86 3.72 6.86 -19.86
N ASP A 87 3.01 6.86 -18.73
CA ASP A 87 2.66 8.08 -17.99
C ASP A 87 3.76 8.48 -16.98
N GLY A 88 4.83 7.70 -16.86
CA GLY A 88 5.96 7.95 -15.95
C GLY A 88 5.69 7.64 -14.47
N GLY A 89 4.51 7.12 -14.12
CA GLY A 89 4.18 6.72 -12.75
C GLY A 89 2.69 6.70 -12.43
N LEU A 90 2.36 6.86 -11.14
CA LEU A 90 1.00 6.80 -10.62
C LEU A 90 0.38 8.19 -10.53
N VAL A 91 -0.77 8.37 -11.18
CA VAL A 91 -1.50 9.64 -11.22
C VAL A 91 -2.44 9.73 -10.03
N LEU A 92 -2.38 10.86 -9.31
CA LEU A 92 -3.27 11.15 -8.19
C LEU A 92 -4.54 11.86 -8.70
N GLY A 93 -5.69 11.37 -8.27
CA GLY A 93 -7.01 11.89 -8.61
C GLY A 93 -7.61 11.38 -9.93
N ASP A 94 -6.92 10.50 -10.66
CA ASP A 94 -7.41 9.94 -11.92
C ASP A 94 -7.01 8.46 -12.11
N TYR A 95 -7.69 7.77 -13.01
CA TYR A 95 -7.50 6.34 -13.30
C TYR A 95 -6.57 6.12 -14.50
N GLN A 96 -5.69 5.14 -14.34
CA GLN A 96 -4.83 4.60 -15.40
C GLN A 96 -5.29 3.16 -15.67
N GLY A 97 -6.50 3.05 -16.22
CA GLY A 97 -7.20 1.77 -16.35
C GLY A 97 -6.57 0.80 -17.34
N GLU A 98 -7.02 -0.46 -17.25
CA GLU A 98 -6.68 -1.51 -18.21
C GLU A 98 -7.00 -1.08 -19.66
N PRO A 99 -6.14 -1.40 -20.64
CA PRO A 99 -6.48 -1.21 -22.05
C PRO A 99 -7.57 -2.20 -22.50
N ASP A 100 -8.12 -1.96 -23.69
CA ASP A 100 -9.04 -2.89 -24.37
C ASP A 100 -8.42 -3.31 -25.71
N PRO A 101 -8.00 -4.58 -25.88
CA PRO A 101 -8.04 -5.66 -24.88
C PRO A 101 -7.02 -5.47 -23.74
N ALA A 102 -7.30 -6.04 -22.57
CA ALA A 102 -6.41 -5.98 -21.40
C ALA A 102 -5.18 -6.89 -21.54
N PHE A 103 -5.31 -7.97 -22.32
CA PHE A 103 -4.28 -8.98 -22.51
C PHE A 103 -4.00 -9.23 -23.98
N ASP A 104 -2.75 -9.51 -24.30
CA ASP A 104 -2.41 -10.15 -25.57
C ASP A 104 -3.01 -11.57 -25.61
N GLU A 105 -3.78 -11.85 -26.66
CA GLU A 105 -4.55 -13.09 -26.76
C GLU A 105 -3.68 -14.34 -26.86
N ALA A 106 -2.53 -14.22 -27.54
CA ALA A 106 -1.64 -15.34 -27.83
C ALA A 106 -0.77 -15.72 -26.62
N THR A 107 -0.32 -14.73 -25.85
CA THR A 107 0.67 -14.91 -24.78
C THR A 107 0.09 -14.78 -23.38
N GLY A 108 -1.06 -14.12 -23.23
CA GLY A 108 -1.64 -13.78 -21.92
C GLY A 108 -0.88 -12.67 -21.20
N TYR A 109 0.00 -11.95 -21.90
CA TYR A 109 0.72 -10.79 -21.37
C TYR A 109 -0.25 -9.65 -21.09
N SER A 110 -0.09 -8.97 -19.97
CA SER A 110 -0.83 -7.74 -19.71
C SER A 110 -0.36 -6.64 -20.67
N LEU A 111 -1.32 -5.88 -21.19
CA LEU A 111 -1.09 -4.71 -22.03
C LEU A 111 -1.09 -3.41 -21.20
N ALA A 112 -1.36 -3.47 -19.90
CA ALA A 112 -1.34 -2.31 -19.01
C ALA A 112 0.08 -1.78 -18.82
N ALA A 113 0.40 -0.70 -19.53
CA ALA A 113 1.74 -0.12 -19.59
C ALA A 113 1.80 1.35 -19.12
N ARG A 114 0.72 1.89 -18.54
CA ARG A 114 0.62 3.31 -18.18
C ARG A 114 1.34 3.65 -16.88
N VAL A 115 1.10 2.88 -15.81
CA VAL A 115 1.70 3.11 -14.47
C VAL A 115 3.16 2.63 -14.44
N THR A 116 3.37 1.36 -14.76
CA THR A 116 4.68 0.71 -14.93
C THR A 116 4.78 0.08 -16.30
N GLN A 117 6.00 -0.19 -16.79
CA GLN A 117 6.17 -1.06 -17.94
C GLN A 117 5.76 -2.50 -17.58
N PRO A 118 5.11 -3.25 -18.50
CA PRO A 118 4.88 -4.66 -18.30
C PRO A 118 6.20 -5.39 -18.02
N THR A 119 6.23 -6.19 -16.96
CA THR A 119 7.47 -6.80 -16.46
C THR A 119 7.28 -8.29 -16.29
N LYS A 120 8.28 -9.09 -16.69
CA LYS A 120 8.18 -10.54 -16.60
C LYS A 120 8.19 -11.04 -15.16
N PHE A 121 7.20 -11.87 -14.85
CA PHE A 121 7.10 -12.66 -13.64
C PHE A 121 6.64 -14.07 -14.07
N PHE A 122 7.48 -15.08 -13.85
CA PHE A 122 7.28 -16.43 -14.41
C PHE A 122 7.09 -16.44 -15.94
N ASN A 123 7.95 -15.71 -16.68
CA ASN A 123 7.93 -15.57 -18.15
C ASN A 123 6.68 -14.94 -18.77
N ILE A 124 5.74 -14.48 -17.95
CA ILE A 124 4.56 -13.73 -18.38
C ILE A 124 4.72 -12.28 -17.92
N GLU A 125 4.44 -11.33 -18.79
CA GLU A 125 4.46 -9.92 -18.44
C GLU A 125 3.21 -9.59 -17.62
N PHE A 126 3.42 -9.15 -16.36
CA PHE A 126 2.35 -8.52 -15.60
C PHE A 126 2.40 -7.01 -15.79
N GLY A 127 1.22 -6.40 -15.77
CA GLY A 127 1.04 -4.96 -15.86
C GLY A 127 0.32 -4.43 -14.64
N ILE A 128 0.31 -3.10 -14.52
CA ILE A 128 -0.36 -2.39 -13.43
C ILE A 128 -1.31 -1.36 -14.00
N SER A 129 -2.52 -1.37 -13.47
CA SER A 129 -3.57 -0.42 -13.77
C SER A 129 -4.21 0.11 -12.51
N THR A 130 -4.88 1.26 -12.62
CA THR A 130 -5.80 1.76 -11.61
C THR A 130 -7.18 1.92 -12.20
N ASN A 131 -8.17 1.25 -11.63
CA ASN A 131 -9.50 1.11 -12.25
C ASN A 131 -10.61 1.64 -11.34
N LYS A 132 -11.56 2.36 -11.94
CA LYS A 132 -12.77 2.80 -11.22
C LYS A 132 -13.61 1.62 -10.75
N ILE A 133 -13.74 0.60 -11.59
CA ILE A 133 -14.35 -0.67 -11.23
C ILE A 133 -13.21 -1.68 -11.16
N ASP A 134 -12.97 -2.23 -9.98
CA ASP A 134 -11.93 -3.22 -9.76
C ASP A 134 -12.17 -4.45 -10.65
N PRO A 135 -11.21 -4.83 -11.51
CA PRO A 135 -11.44 -5.89 -12.48
C PRO A 135 -11.62 -7.27 -11.82
N GLN A 136 -11.08 -7.46 -10.61
CA GLN A 136 -11.22 -8.71 -9.86
C GLN A 136 -12.54 -8.80 -9.08
N THR A 137 -12.85 -7.78 -8.28
CA THR A 137 -13.96 -7.79 -7.31
C THR A 137 -15.22 -7.10 -7.82
N GLN A 138 -15.14 -6.41 -8.96
CA GLN A 138 -16.23 -5.64 -9.57
C GLN A 138 -16.79 -4.55 -8.65
N ARG A 139 -15.97 -4.07 -7.69
CA ARG A 139 -16.34 -2.98 -6.79
C ARG A 139 -15.90 -1.65 -7.38
N GLU A 140 -16.71 -0.62 -7.15
CA GLU A 140 -16.29 0.75 -7.40
C GLU A 140 -15.26 1.16 -6.34
N LEU A 141 -14.13 1.68 -6.78
CA LEU A 141 -13.00 2.11 -5.96
C LEU A 141 -12.69 3.58 -6.25
N PRO A 142 -12.23 4.36 -5.25
CA PRO A 142 -11.81 5.73 -5.49
C PRO A 142 -10.58 5.78 -6.41
N ALA A 143 -10.37 6.92 -7.07
CA ALA A 143 -9.12 7.18 -7.77
C ALA A 143 -7.97 7.23 -6.75
N PRO A 144 -6.73 6.88 -7.15
CA PRO A 144 -5.57 6.97 -6.27
C PRO A 144 -5.44 8.37 -5.66
N SER A 145 -5.16 8.45 -4.37
CA SER A 145 -4.98 9.73 -3.67
C SER A 145 -3.87 9.62 -2.65
N ALA A 146 -3.21 10.73 -2.35
CA ALA A 146 -2.18 10.77 -1.33
C ALA A 146 -2.25 12.04 -0.51
N THR A 147 -1.79 11.95 0.73
CA THR A 147 -1.70 13.03 1.69
C THR A 147 -0.33 13.01 2.36
N VAL A 148 0.13 14.17 2.80
CA VAL A 148 1.39 14.32 3.53
C VAL A 148 1.15 14.98 4.88
N ALA A 149 1.84 14.48 5.90
CA ALA A 149 1.85 15.06 7.23
C ALA A 149 3.30 15.06 7.75
N GLY A 150 3.94 16.22 7.75
CA GLY A 150 5.38 16.30 8.05
C GLY A 150 6.22 15.63 6.96
N ASP A 151 7.03 14.64 7.36
CA ASP A 151 7.88 13.82 6.48
C ASP A 151 7.23 12.48 6.09
N GLN A 152 5.94 12.30 6.39
CA GLN A 152 5.21 11.07 6.09
C GLN A 152 4.23 11.30 4.93
N ILE A 153 4.12 10.31 4.06
CA ILE A 153 3.08 10.20 3.03
C ILE A 153 2.17 9.02 3.36
N SER A 154 0.87 9.21 3.12
CA SER A 154 -0.16 8.16 3.18
C SER A 154 -0.94 8.19 1.87
N ALA A 155 -1.25 7.05 1.29
CA ALA A 155 -1.96 6.97 0.02
C ALA A 155 -3.06 5.90 0.01
N ASP A 156 -4.20 6.27 -0.54
CA ASP A 156 -5.19 5.32 -1.01
C ASP A 156 -4.80 4.91 -2.43
N VAL A 157 -4.36 3.67 -2.56
CA VAL A 157 -4.06 3.00 -3.82
C VAL A 157 -4.95 1.76 -3.97
N SER A 158 -6.14 1.75 -3.39
CA SER A 158 -7.08 0.62 -3.42
C SER A 158 -7.38 0.13 -4.85
N ALA A 159 -7.41 1.05 -5.81
CA ALA A 159 -7.63 0.80 -7.23
C ALA A 159 -6.45 0.10 -7.96
N TRP A 160 -5.29 -0.07 -7.32
CA TRP A 160 -4.11 -0.73 -7.89
C TRP A 160 -4.39 -2.20 -8.18
N ALA A 161 -4.46 -2.56 -9.47
CA ALA A 161 -4.65 -3.91 -9.94
C ALA A 161 -3.39 -4.40 -10.67
N ALA A 162 -3.08 -5.68 -10.47
CA ALA A 162 -2.05 -6.39 -11.19
C ALA A 162 -2.71 -7.40 -12.13
N SER A 163 -2.46 -7.23 -13.43
CA SER A 163 -2.95 -8.11 -14.50
C SER A 163 -1.83 -9.07 -14.91
N TRP A 164 -2.06 -10.37 -14.82
CA TRP A 164 -1.06 -11.41 -15.14
C TRP A 164 -1.72 -12.68 -15.66
N ASN A 165 -1.25 -13.20 -16.80
CA ASN A 165 -1.70 -14.46 -17.39
C ASN A 165 -3.23 -14.54 -17.51
N ARG A 166 -3.84 -13.49 -18.07
CA ARG A 166 -5.30 -13.35 -18.28
C ARG A 166 -6.12 -13.38 -16.99
N GLN A 167 -5.49 -13.10 -15.86
CA GLN A 167 -6.12 -12.98 -14.55
C GLN A 167 -5.82 -11.63 -13.94
N GLU A 168 -6.76 -11.20 -13.12
CA GLU A 168 -6.76 -9.89 -12.47
C GLU A 168 -6.67 -10.10 -10.97
N PHE A 169 -5.76 -9.37 -10.35
CA PHE A 169 -5.53 -9.38 -8.92
C PHE A 169 -5.64 -7.95 -8.41
N ASN A 170 -6.64 -7.66 -7.58
CA ASN A 170 -6.59 -6.44 -6.81
C ASN A 170 -5.33 -6.52 -5.94
N GLN A 171 -4.47 -5.51 -5.99
CA GLN A 171 -3.24 -5.42 -5.22
C GLN A 171 -3.10 -4.12 -4.44
N GLY A 172 -4.20 -3.36 -4.36
CA GLY A 172 -4.25 -2.07 -3.70
C GLY A 172 -4.37 -2.13 -2.18
N ALA A 173 -4.28 -0.93 -1.61
CA ALA A 173 -4.34 -0.63 -0.18
C ALA A 173 -5.07 0.72 0.02
N PRO A 174 -6.15 0.80 0.81
CA PRO A 174 -6.75 -0.29 1.58
C PRO A 174 -7.42 -1.33 0.68
N LYS A 175 -7.48 -2.57 1.16
CA LYS A 175 -8.21 -3.65 0.54
C LYS A 175 -9.70 -3.39 0.73
N PRO A 176 -10.50 -3.47 -0.35
CA PRO A 176 -11.94 -3.38 -0.20
C PRO A 176 -12.43 -4.55 0.66
N LYS A 177 -13.33 -4.26 1.60
CA LYS A 177 -14.00 -5.31 2.38
C LYS A 177 -14.64 -6.36 1.44
N PRO A 178 -14.56 -7.66 1.76
CA PRO A 178 -15.35 -8.67 1.07
C PRO A 178 -16.84 -8.33 1.12
N LYS A 179 -17.61 -8.65 0.08
CA LYS A 179 -19.08 -8.56 0.17
C LYS A 179 -19.57 -9.60 1.17
N GLU A 180 -20.47 -9.21 2.07
CA GLU A 180 -21.02 -10.03 3.16
C GLU A 180 -21.82 -11.29 2.72
N GLN A 181 -21.82 -11.64 1.41
CA GLN A 181 -22.70 -12.68 0.84
C GLN A 181 -22.03 -13.71 -0.07
N ALA A 182 -20.71 -13.85 -0.08
CA ALA A 182 -20.12 -15.03 -0.68
C ALA A 182 -19.01 -15.53 0.23
N GLN A 183 -19.33 -16.52 1.07
CA GLN A 183 -18.33 -17.24 1.83
C GLN A 183 -17.52 -18.09 0.85
N ILE A 184 -16.56 -17.46 0.17
CA ILE A 184 -15.65 -18.12 -0.75
C ILE A 184 -14.69 -18.95 0.12
N PRO A 185 -14.49 -20.25 -0.18
CA PRO A 185 -13.45 -21.04 0.49
C PRO A 185 -12.09 -20.33 0.35
N GLY A 186 -11.60 -19.74 1.45
CA GLY A 186 -10.37 -18.94 1.46
C GLY A 186 -10.49 -17.63 2.23
N GLU A 187 -11.69 -17.06 2.41
CA GLU A 187 -11.85 -15.76 3.08
C GLU A 187 -11.51 -15.79 4.57
N ALA A 188 -11.86 -16.85 5.30
CA ALA A 188 -11.48 -16.99 6.71
C ALA A 188 -9.95 -17.05 6.87
N ARG A 189 -9.26 -17.73 5.94
CA ARG A 189 -7.80 -17.76 5.88
C ARG A 189 -7.23 -16.42 5.43
N ALA A 190 -7.88 -15.75 4.49
CA ALA A 190 -7.50 -14.42 4.03
C ALA A 190 -7.60 -13.39 5.16
N LYS A 191 -8.66 -13.45 5.97
CA LYS A 191 -8.83 -12.64 7.18
C LYS A 191 -7.75 -12.92 8.22
N GLN A 192 -7.46 -14.19 8.51
CA GLN A 192 -6.39 -14.57 9.45
C GLN A 192 -5.01 -14.10 8.97
N VAL A 193 -4.70 -14.28 7.68
CA VAL A 193 -3.46 -13.80 7.07
C VAL A 193 -3.44 -12.27 7.07
N TRP A 194 -4.58 -11.62 6.83
CA TRP A 194 -4.70 -10.18 6.87
C TRP A 194 -4.45 -9.61 8.28
N GLU A 195 -5.09 -10.18 9.30
CA GLU A 195 -4.85 -9.83 10.71
C GLU A 195 -3.38 -10.04 11.10
N PHE A 196 -2.75 -11.12 10.60
CA PHE A 196 -1.33 -11.36 10.79
C PHE A 196 -0.45 -10.29 10.13
N VAL A 197 -0.72 -9.94 8.87
CA VAL A 197 0.01 -8.90 8.13
C VAL A 197 -0.17 -7.52 8.79
N ALA A 198 -1.41 -7.16 9.14
CA ALA A 198 -1.74 -5.93 9.83
C ALA A 198 -1.02 -5.81 11.18
N GLY A 199 -1.02 -6.89 11.99
CA GLY A 199 -0.34 -6.93 13.28
C GLY A 199 1.17 -6.74 13.18
N ARG A 200 1.80 -7.07 12.05
CA ARG A 200 3.24 -6.88 11.82
C ARG A 200 3.60 -5.51 11.24
N TRP A 201 2.70 -4.85 10.51
CA TRP A 201 2.99 -3.58 9.84
C TRP A 201 2.40 -2.33 10.49
N VAL A 202 1.28 -2.43 11.20
CA VAL A 202 0.48 -1.27 11.62
C VAL A 202 0.42 -1.11 13.15
N GLY A 203 0.90 -2.10 13.91
CA GLY A 203 0.48 -2.23 15.30
C GLY A 203 -0.99 -2.68 15.37
N ARG A 204 -1.40 -3.33 16.47
CA ARG A 204 -2.66 -4.09 16.55
C ARG A 204 -3.96 -3.25 16.54
N ASP A 205 -3.91 -1.96 16.22
CA ASP A 205 -5.04 -1.04 16.42
C ASP A 205 -5.85 -0.76 15.12
N SER A 206 -5.55 -1.41 13.99
CA SER A 206 -6.40 -1.33 12.78
C SER A 206 -7.59 -2.30 12.89
N VAL A 207 -8.63 -1.92 13.63
CA VAL A 207 -9.72 -2.81 14.09
C VAL A 207 -10.94 -2.92 13.16
N ASP A 208 -11.02 -2.21 12.04
CA ASP A 208 -12.25 -2.17 11.21
C ASP A 208 -12.27 -3.14 10.02
N GLY A 209 -11.27 -4.03 9.92
CA GLY A 209 -11.20 -5.06 8.88
C GLY A 209 -10.82 -4.56 7.48
N GLU A 210 -10.51 -3.29 7.33
CA GLU A 210 -9.83 -2.74 6.14
C GLU A 210 -8.31 -2.88 6.29
N SER A 211 -7.61 -3.13 5.19
CA SER A 211 -6.15 -3.07 5.23
C SER A 211 -5.67 -1.63 5.43
N PRO A 212 -4.47 -1.37 5.97
CA PRO A 212 -3.96 0.00 6.02
C PRO A 212 -3.82 0.53 4.61
N LYS A 213 -3.84 1.87 4.53
CA LYS A 213 -3.35 2.62 3.38
C LYS A 213 -1.88 2.31 3.14
N ALA A 214 -1.42 2.63 1.93
CA ALA A 214 0.00 2.66 1.66
C ALA A 214 0.65 3.84 2.41
N THR A 215 1.84 3.67 2.95
CA THR A 215 2.53 4.71 3.72
C THR A 215 4.01 4.73 3.42
N GLY A 216 4.66 5.86 3.67
CA GLY A 216 6.10 5.97 3.52
C GLY A 216 6.61 7.34 3.90
N THR A 217 7.72 7.75 3.29
CA THR A 217 8.36 9.05 3.57
C THR A 217 8.13 10.04 2.45
N TYR A 218 8.14 11.33 2.78
CA TYR A 218 8.08 12.44 1.83
C TYR A 218 9.02 13.55 2.25
N ASP A 219 9.89 13.95 1.33
CA ASP A 219 10.73 15.14 1.48
C ASP A 219 10.07 16.30 0.72
N LYS A 220 9.61 17.30 1.46
CA LYS A 220 8.93 18.47 0.89
C LYS A 220 9.80 19.33 -0.02
N ASP A 221 11.12 19.33 0.20
CA ASP A 221 12.09 20.19 -0.47
C ASP A 221 12.55 19.53 -1.78
N THR A 222 12.85 18.22 -1.73
CA THR A 222 13.25 17.46 -2.92
C THR A 222 12.09 16.80 -3.66
N LYS A 223 10.88 16.83 -3.08
CA LYS A 223 9.68 16.13 -3.55
C LYS A 223 9.82 14.61 -3.62
N LYS A 224 10.89 14.04 -3.05
CA LYS A 224 11.12 12.61 -3.04
C LYS A 224 10.11 11.92 -2.15
N PHE A 225 9.67 10.74 -2.56
CA PHE A 225 8.79 9.91 -1.75
C PHE A 225 9.23 8.45 -1.78
N THR A 226 8.89 7.75 -0.70
CA THR A 226 8.70 6.30 -0.72
C THR A 226 7.26 5.99 -0.36
N LEU A 227 6.74 4.89 -0.88
CA LEU A 227 5.41 4.42 -0.56
C LEU A 227 5.42 2.89 -0.53
N ASP A 228 5.09 2.34 0.63
CA ASP A 228 5.15 0.92 0.93
C ASP A 228 3.76 0.43 1.33
N TRP A 229 3.40 -0.75 0.83
CA TRP A 229 2.25 -1.48 1.35
C TRP A 229 2.38 -2.97 1.10
N THR A 230 1.48 -3.71 1.75
CA THR A 230 1.29 -5.12 1.48
C THR A 230 -0.14 -5.38 1.08
N SER A 231 -0.32 -6.41 0.27
CA SER A 231 -1.61 -6.78 -0.26
C SER A 231 -1.71 -8.29 -0.39
N LEU A 232 -2.65 -8.90 0.32
CA LEU A 232 -2.97 -10.30 0.14
C LEU A 232 -3.53 -10.55 -1.27
N ILE A 233 -2.99 -11.57 -1.93
CA ILE A 233 -3.52 -12.09 -3.20
C ILE A 233 -4.62 -13.08 -2.88
N VAL A 234 -5.80 -12.82 -3.44
CA VAL A 234 -6.98 -13.67 -3.34
C VAL A 234 -7.28 -14.26 -4.72
N GLY A 235 -7.48 -15.57 -4.78
CA GLY A 235 -7.76 -16.29 -6.02
C GLY A 235 -6.54 -16.56 -6.89
N GLY A 236 -6.77 -17.31 -7.97
CA GLY A 236 -5.73 -17.70 -8.93
C GLY A 236 -4.60 -18.57 -8.36
N PRO A 237 -3.51 -18.75 -9.13
CA PRO A 237 -2.38 -19.61 -8.73
C PRO A 237 -1.56 -19.05 -7.57
N PHE A 238 -1.67 -17.75 -7.30
CA PHE A 238 -0.96 -17.07 -6.20
C PHE A 238 -1.87 -16.83 -4.99
N ASN A 239 -2.98 -17.55 -4.86
CA ASN A 239 -3.88 -17.40 -3.73
C ASN A 239 -3.15 -17.59 -2.39
N SER A 240 -3.43 -16.72 -1.42
CA SER A 240 -2.78 -16.67 -0.09
C SER A 240 -1.30 -16.24 -0.07
N PHE A 241 -0.74 -15.81 -1.20
CA PHE A 241 0.53 -15.09 -1.22
C PHE A 241 0.30 -13.61 -0.89
N THR A 242 1.32 -12.92 -0.43
CA THR A 242 1.24 -11.49 -0.12
C THR A 242 2.17 -10.71 -1.04
N GLY A 243 1.61 -9.79 -1.81
CA GLY A 243 2.38 -8.77 -2.51
C GLY A 243 2.96 -7.76 -1.53
N VAL A 244 4.23 -7.41 -1.70
CA VAL A 244 4.91 -6.33 -1.00
C VAL A 244 5.35 -5.34 -2.07
N TRP A 245 4.79 -4.16 -2.00
CA TRP A 245 5.00 -3.10 -2.98
C TRP A 245 5.82 -1.99 -2.35
N HIS A 246 6.78 -1.50 -3.13
CA HIS A 246 7.57 -0.34 -2.77
C HIS A 246 7.70 0.54 -4.01
N LEU A 247 7.19 1.76 -3.89
CA LEU A 247 7.30 2.80 -4.91
C LEU A 247 8.26 3.84 -4.36
N GLU A 248 9.22 4.24 -5.18
CA GLU A 248 10.17 5.31 -4.87
C GLU A 248 10.23 6.24 -6.06
N GLY A 249 10.31 7.55 -5.81
CA GLY A 249 10.48 8.53 -6.86
C GLY A 249 10.22 9.96 -6.39
N VAL A 250 9.65 10.79 -7.26
CA VAL A 250 9.37 12.21 -6.99
C VAL A 250 7.94 12.60 -7.32
N VAL A 251 7.36 13.48 -6.52
CA VAL A 251 6.07 14.11 -6.80
C VAL A 251 6.27 15.21 -7.84
N LYS A 252 5.49 15.19 -8.92
CA LYS A 252 5.49 16.20 -9.98
C LYS A 252 4.09 16.80 -10.15
N ASP A 253 4.06 18.09 -10.44
CA ASP A 253 2.84 18.74 -10.90
C ASP A 253 2.46 18.21 -12.29
N ARG A 254 1.16 18.18 -12.59
CA ARG A 254 0.61 17.71 -13.87
C ARG A 254 -0.30 18.76 -14.49
#